data_AF-A0A2R6FAC1-F1
#
_entry.id   AF-A0A2R6FAC1-F1
#
_cell.length_a   1.000
_cell.length_b   1.000
_cell.length_c   1.000
_cell.angle_alpha   90.00
_cell.angle_beta   90.00
_cell.angle_gamma   90.00
#
_symmetry.space_group_name_H-M   'P 1'
#
loop_
_entity.id
_entity.type
_entity.pdbx_description
1 polymer ?
#
loop_
_entity_poly.entity_id
_entity_poly.type
_entity_poly.pdbx_seq_one_letter_code
_entity_poly.pdbx_strand_id
1 'polypeptide(L)'
;QIVIIVMTYLTLLGVMAILQVNFLDTMAGLAERSSGSSGAGGAGGAAGFGSGVDTDMLGMLFFHAVTLQAVISGLISGYMSEGSLLAGVKYAVVLPAFALIVFSVI
;
A
#
# COMPACT_ATOMS: atom_id res chain seq x y z
N GLN A 1 3.75 -25.29 -3.01
CA GLN A 1 3.52 -24.50 -1.78
C GLN A 1 4.06 -23.08 -1.94
N ILE A 2 5.32 -22.92 -2.39
CA ILE A 2 5.92 -21.62 -2.76
C ILE A 2 5.06 -20.81 -3.74
N VAL A 3 4.49 -21.46 -4.77
CA VAL A 3 3.60 -20.80 -5.74
C VAL A 3 2.40 -20.13 -5.06
N ILE A 4 1.79 -20.79 -4.06
CA ILE A 4 0.65 -20.23 -3.34
C ILE A 4 1.09 -19.00 -2.56
N ILE A 5 2.22 -19.06 -1.86
CA ILE A 5 2.78 -17.93 -1.09
C ILE A 5 3.07 -16.73 -2.01
N VAL A 6 3.63 -16.96 -3.19
CA VAL A 6 3.92 -15.90 -4.16
C VAL A 6 2.63 -15.33 -4.75
N MET A 7 1.64 -16.16 -5.07
CA MET A 7 0.36 -15.71 -5.62
C MET A 7 -0.48 -14.94 -4.61
N THR A 8 -0.56 -15.41 -3.36
CA THR A 8 -1.26 -14.68 -2.28
C THR A 8 -0.55 -13.36 -1.97
N TYR A 9 0.77 -13.32 -2.01
CA TYR A 9 1.52 -12.07 -1.88
C TYR A 9 1.22 -11.09 -3.03
N LEU A 10 1.34 -11.53 -4.29
CA LEU A 10 1.12 -10.68 -5.46
C LEU A 10 -0.32 -10.15 -5.55
N THR A 11 -1.31 -11.00 -5.22
CA THR A 11 -2.72 -10.57 -5.21
C THR A 11 -2.97 -9.51 -4.15
N LEU A 12 -2.45 -9.68 -2.93
CA LEU A 12 -2.57 -8.67 -1.89
C LEU A 12 -1.81 -7.39 -2.22
N LEU A 13 -0.63 -7.49 -2.85
CA LEU A 13 0.13 -6.35 -3.33
C LEU A 13 -0.66 -5.55 -4.38
N GLY A 14 -1.24 -6.23 -5.38
CA GLY A 14 -2.06 -5.59 -6.41
C GLY A 14 -3.33 -4.95 -5.85
N VAL A 15 -4.00 -5.60 -4.89
CA VAL A 15 -5.19 -5.03 -4.22
C VAL A 15 -4.82 -3.81 -3.38
N MET A 16 -3.68 -3.81 -2.69
CA MET A 16 -3.25 -2.64 -1.92
C MET A 16 -2.87 -1.47 -2.84
N ALA A 17 -2.15 -1.74 -3.93
CA ALA A 17 -1.79 -0.73 -4.92
C ALA A 17 -3.04 -0.09 -5.56
N ILE A 18 -4.03 -0.90 -5.95
CA ILE A 18 -5.25 -0.36 -6.57
C ILE A 18 -6.08 0.44 -5.57
N LEU A 19 -6.12 0.04 -4.29
CA LEU A 19 -6.78 0.81 -3.24
C LEU A 19 -6.06 2.13 -2.97
N GLN A 20 -4.74 2.17 -2.99
CA GLN A 20 -4.01 3.42 -2.81
C GLN A 20 -4.34 4.42 -3.92
N VAL A 21 -4.20 4.02 -5.19
CA VAL A 21 -4.48 4.89 -6.34
C VAL A 21 -5.95 5.28 -6.41
N ASN A 22 -6.87 4.31 -6.34
CA ASN A 22 -8.29 4.63 -6.55
C ASN A 22 -8.96 5.28 -5.34
N PHE A 23 -8.54 4.93 -4.12
CA PHE A 23 -9.19 5.43 -2.90
C PHE A 23 -8.59 6.76 -2.44
N LEU A 24 -7.26 6.89 -2.46
CA LEU A 24 -6.61 8.14 -2.04
C LEU A 24 -6.73 9.23 -3.11
N ASP A 25 -6.59 8.93 -4.40
CA ASP A 25 -6.77 9.95 -5.46
C ASP A 25 -8.22 10.45 -5.51
N THR A 26 -9.20 9.57 -5.29
CA THR A 26 -10.61 9.98 -5.24
C THR A 26 -10.91 10.85 -4.02
N MET A 27 -10.31 10.55 -2.85
CA MET A 27 -10.43 11.40 -1.66
C MET A 27 -9.73 12.76 -1.83
N ALA A 28 -8.51 12.77 -2.37
CA ALA A 28 -7.77 13.99 -2.67
C ALA A 28 -8.52 14.87 -3.68
N GLY A 29 -9.03 14.28 -4.76
CA GLY A 29 -9.82 14.98 -5.77
C GLY A 29 -11.18 15.48 -5.26
N LEU A 30 -11.76 14.85 -4.24
CA LEU A 30 -12.99 15.34 -3.58
C LEU A 30 -12.69 16.50 -2.63
N ALA A 31 -11.59 16.41 -1.87
CA ALA A 31 -11.11 17.48 -0.99
C ALA A 31 -10.80 18.75 -1.80
N GLU A 32 -10.11 18.63 -2.93
CA GLU A 32 -9.79 19.76 -3.81
C GLU A 32 -11.06 20.42 -4.38
N ARG A 33 -12.03 19.63 -4.86
CA ARG A 33 -13.34 20.14 -5.35
C ARG A 33 -14.16 20.84 -4.26
N SER A 34 -14.08 20.36 -3.01
CA SER A 34 -14.74 21.01 -1.87
C SER A 34 -14.10 22.36 -1.52
N SER A 35 -12.78 22.50 -1.70
CA SER A 35 -12.04 23.74 -1.45
C SER A 35 -12.26 24.79 -2.56
N GLY A 36 -12.42 24.36 -3.81
CA GLY A 36 -12.71 25.22 -4.97
C GLY A 36 -14.11 25.83 -5.01
N SER A 37 -15.03 25.39 -4.14
CA SER A 37 -16.39 25.95 -4.01
C SER A 37 -16.50 27.09 -2.98
N SER A 38 -15.41 27.48 -2.30
CA SER A 38 -15.43 28.46 -1.21
C SER A 38 -15.44 29.94 -1.65
N GLY A 39 -15.83 30.22 -2.90
CA GLY A 39 -15.94 31.56 -3.47
C GLY A 39 -17.21 32.35 -3.14
N ALA A 40 -17.99 32.00 -2.11
CA ALA A 40 -19.09 32.84 -1.61
C ALA A 40 -19.40 32.52 -0.14
N GLY A 41 -19.56 33.57 0.66
CA GLY A 41 -19.53 33.52 2.12
C GLY A 41 -20.56 32.60 2.79
N GLY A 42 -20.20 32.17 4.00
CA GLY A 42 -21.10 31.45 4.90
C GLY A 42 -20.34 30.86 6.08
N ALA A 43 -20.50 31.48 7.24
CA ALA A 43 -20.04 30.93 8.50
C ALA A 43 -20.79 29.63 8.83
N GLY A 44 -20.03 28.59 9.20
CA GLY A 44 -20.54 27.38 9.83
C GLY A 44 -21.02 26.28 8.86
N GLY A 45 -20.38 25.10 8.95
CA GLY A 45 -20.99 23.87 8.45
C GLY A 45 -20.30 23.21 7.26
N ALA A 46 -19.01 22.91 7.38
CA ALA A 46 -18.41 21.74 6.74
C ALA A 46 -17.03 21.53 7.39
N ALA A 47 -16.98 20.77 8.50
CA ALA A 47 -15.76 20.04 8.81
C ALA A 47 -15.52 19.14 7.59
N GLY A 48 -14.64 19.61 6.69
CA GLY A 48 -14.47 19.05 5.36
C GLY A 48 -14.27 17.55 5.46
N PHE A 49 -15.04 16.79 4.68
CA PHE A 49 -14.89 15.36 4.51
C PHE A 49 -13.49 15.12 3.90
N GLY A 50 -12.46 15.05 4.74
CA GLY A 50 -11.04 15.05 4.33
C GLY A 50 -10.08 15.88 5.19
N SER A 51 -10.55 16.78 6.08
CA SER A 51 -9.65 17.66 6.85
C SER A 51 -8.82 16.97 7.94
N GLY A 52 -9.01 15.66 8.15
CA GLY A 52 -8.24 14.85 9.09
C GLY A 52 -7.80 13.50 8.53
N VAL A 53 -8.07 13.24 7.25
CA VAL A 53 -7.63 12.01 6.58
C VAL A 53 -6.44 12.39 5.71
N ASP A 54 -5.26 12.20 6.29
CA ASP A 54 -4.00 12.46 5.61
C ASP A 54 -3.71 11.28 4.66
N THR A 55 -3.99 11.50 3.37
CA THR A 55 -3.79 10.50 2.32
C THR A 55 -2.33 10.07 2.23
N ASP A 56 -1.38 10.98 2.50
CA ASP A 56 0.05 10.64 2.50
C ASP A 56 0.40 9.70 3.66
N MET A 57 -0.17 9.95 4.84
CA MET A 57 0.07 9.09 6.01
C MET A 57 -0.54 7.69 5.82
N LEU A 58 -1.71 7.60 5.18
CA LEU A 58 -2.33 6.32 4.79
C LEU A 58 -1.50 5.59 3.73
N GLY A 59 -0.97 6.30 2.73
CA GLY A 59 -0.05 5.74 1.74
C GLY A 59 1.22 5.15 2.36
N MET A 60 1.84 5.87 3.31
CA MET A 60 2.99 5.37 4.07
C MET A 60 2.68 4.13 4.91
N LEU A 61 1.49 4.06 5.51
CA LEU A 61 1.04 2.89 6.27
C LEU A 61 0.81 1.68 5.36
N PHE A 62 0.25 1.87 4.17
CA PHE A 62 0.12 0.79 3.19
C PHE A 62 1.47 0.28 2.68
N PHE A 63 2.43 1.19 2.47
CA PHE A 63 3.81 0.80 2.14
C PHE A 63 4.45 -0.06 3.23
N HIS A 64 4.33 0.33 4.50
CA HIS A 64 4.85 -0.44 5.63
C HIS A 64 4.16 -1.81 5.77
N ALA A 65 2.83 -1.85 5.62
CA ALA A 65 2.08 -3.10 5.70
C ALA A 65 2.51 -4.11 4.62
N VAL A 66 2.65 -3.64 3.37
CA VAL A 66 3.05 -4.48 2.23
C VAL A 66 4.51 -4.92 2.31
N THR A 67 5.43 -4.04 2.71
CA THR A 67 6.85 -4.39 2.86
C THR A 67 7.06 -5.41 3.96
N LEU A 68 6.40 -5.25 5.10
CA LEU A 68 6.51 -6.20 6.22
C LEU A 68 5.88 -7.55 5.85
N GLN A 69 4.75 -7.55 5.14
CA GLN A 69 4.15 -8.76 4.56
C GLN A 69 5.11 -9.45 3.56
N ALA A 70 5.81 -8.69 2.73
CA ALA A 70 6.76 -9.21 1.73
C ALA A 70 7.97 -9.89 2.39
N VAL A 71 8.54 -9.25 3.41
CA VAL A 71 9.69 -9.78 4.17
C VAL A 71 9.31 -11.10 4.84
N ILE A 72 8.19 -11.13 5.56
CA ILE A 72 7.72 -12.33 6.27
C ILE A 72 7.38 -13.45 5.27
N SER A 73 6.66 -13.15 4.19
CA SER A 73 6.29 -14.16 3.19
C SER A 73 7.51 -14.71 2.45
N GLY A 74 8.52 -13.88 2.17
CA GLY A 74 9.78 -14.32 1.56
C GLY A 74 10.64 -15.19 2.46
N LEU A 75 10.69 -14.89 3.76
CA LEU A 75 11.36 -15.74 4.76
C LEU A 75 10.68 -17.11 4.88
N ILE A 76 9.35 -17.16 4.98
CA ILE A 76 8.57 -18.40 5.07
C ILE A 76 8.72 -19.24 3.79
N SER A 77 8.71 -18.59 2.62
CA SER A 77 8.85 -19.25 1.33
C SER A 77 10.15 -20.05 1.21
N GLY A 78 11.30 -19.48 1.62
CA GLY A 78 12.56 -20.23 1.53
C GLY A 78 12.81 -21.21 2.67
N TYR A 79 12.22 -21.00 3.85
CA TYR A 79 12.20 -22.06 4.87
C TYR A 79 11.48 -23.32 4.35
N MET A 80 10.38 -23.15 3.61
CA MET A 80 9.66 -24.29 3.02
C MET A 80 10.33 -24.90 1.78
N SER A 81 11.23 -24.22 1.07
CA SER A 81 11.83 -24.78 -0.16
C SER A 81 13.07 -25.63 0.09
N GLU A 82 13.94 -25.20 1.00
CA GLU A 82 15.25 -25.84 1.23
C GLU A 82 15.45 -26.27 2.69
N GLY A 83 14.46 -26.07 3.57
CA GLY A 83 14.52 -26.45 4.99
C GLY A 83 15.48 -25.59 5.85
N SER A 84 16.10 -24.57 5.25
CA SER A 84 17.06 -23.67 5.89
C SER A 84 16.62 -22.22 5.73
N LEU A 85 16.60 -21.48 6.84
CA LEU A 85 16.32 -20.03 6.86
C LEU A 85 17.27 -19.23 5.94
N LEU A 86 18.52 -19.68 5.77
CA LEU A 86 19.49 -19.00 4.89
C LEU A 86 19.07 -19.04 3.42
N ALA A 87 18.36 -20.09 2.98
CA ALA A 87 17.82 -20.16 1.63
C ALA A 87 16.67 -19.17 1.40
N GLY A 88 15.94 -18.79 2.46
CA GLY A 88 14.88 -17.78 2.42
C GLY A 88 15.37 -16.37 2.25
N VAL A 89 16.63 -16.06 2.56
CA VAL A 89 17.18 -14.72 2.39
C VAL A 89 17.13 -14.27 0.93
N LYS A 90 17.37 -15.18 -0.03
CA LYS A 90 17.31 -14.86 -1.48
C LYS A 90 15.90 -14.38 -1.89
N TYR A 91 14.86 -15.04 -1.36
CA TYR A 91 13.47 -14.71 -1.66
C TYR A 91 12.94 -13.56 -0.79
N ALA A 92 13.45 -13.40 0.42
CA ALA A 92 13.15 -12.30 1.34
C ALA A 92 13.74 -10.95 0.91
N VAL A 93 14.66 -10.92 -0.06
CA VAL A 93 15.16 -9.69 -0.68
C VAL A 93 14.43 -9.39 -1.98
N VAL A 94 14.18 -10.40 -2.82
CA VAL A 94 13.55 -10.21 -4.14
C VAL A 94 12.09 -9.77 -4.03
N LEU A 95 11.29 -10.36 -3.14
CA LEU A 95 9.87 -10.01 -3.01
C LEU A 95 9.64 -8.57 -2.52
N PRO A 96 10.29 -8.08 -1.44
CA PRO A 96 10.18 -6.67 -1.06
C PRO A 96 10.81 -5.71 -2.09
N ALA A 97 11.81 -6.14 -2.88
CA ALA A 97 12.31 -5.33 -3.99
C ALA A 97 11.23 -5.10 -5.07
N PHE A 98 10.38 -6.11 -5.35
CA PHE A 98 9.22 -5.94 -6.22
C PHE A 98 8.20 -4.95 -5.63
N ALA A 99 7.92 -4.99 -4.33
CA ALA A 99 7.06 -4.00 -3.69
C ALA A 99 7.60 -2.58 -3.82
N LEU A 100 8.91 -2.40 -3.62
CA LEU A 100 9.58 -1.10 -3.81
C LEU A 100 9.43 -0.58 -5.23
N ILE A 101 9.60 -1.43 -6.25
CA ILE A 101 9.42 -1.04 -7.66
C ILE A 101 7.98 -0.60 -7.92
N VAL A 102 7.00 -1.36 -7.45
CA VAL A 102 5.57 -1.04 -7.65
C VAL A 102 5.20 0.28 -7.00
N PHE A 103 5.59 0.49 -5.73
CA PHE A 103 5.35 1.75 -5.02
C PHE A 103 6.19 2.92 -5.55
N SER A 104 7.32 2.67 -6.22
CA SER A 104 8.10 3.73 -6.86
C SER A 104 7.53 4.19 -8.19
N VAL A 105 6.65 3.39 -8.82
CA VAL A 105 5.98 3.72 -10.09
C VAL A 105 4.61 4.36 -9.86
N ILE A 106 3.97 4.05 -8.73
CA ILE A 106 2.76 4.69 -8.23
C ILE A 106 3.11 6.09 -7.71
#